data_AF-A0A7X8GF06-F1
#
_entry.id   AF-A0A7X8GF06-F1
#
_cell.length_a   1.000
_cell.length_b   1.000
_cell.length_c   1.000
_cell.angle_alpha   90.00
_cell.angle_beta   90.00
_cell.angle_gamma   90.00
#
_symmetry.space_group_name_H-M   'P 1'
#
loop_
_entity.id
_entity.type
_entity.pdbx_description
1 polymer ?
#
loop_
_entity_poly.entity_id
_entity_poly.type
_entity_poly.pdbx_seq_one_letter_code
_entity_poly.pdbx_strand_id
1 'polypeptide(L)'
;MKKPLFLFIITCCLSLHGFSQSKAIKKLYTLYDSREFVKCVEHADKIIKKNEHELEAYYVKAIAYFEMAQLPQRYKDFTNDPLLECLRALTVIRTKDSQSEIFEENEEKLALIYNYSEYVAEQLKSTNQEKAIVLYQRLMRAYRVQTGALDLAIIYAKVGNYEQCMRQVSRLYDKSPENITSSHENYQALTEGALLLANYWMFRDLFWLVTNYKSKYETNYAISAGFKKAVLLSIDTAKNEEEKNYFYDFSKQGLGIYKDDAEFVKHVETQWLDVIDKEIDLFKNTDSNSRTWKDTIYLRNAAKYIRMSRELFPESANIAQAQKKFEISFHLKPLKHEQAAFQEYALRAINTWRNSGCQCDTGRVIRLRPVYQVDWDTTLTRLAQSHAESMFANNFTNNIDAVTGENPWDRVNSTHLRGQTVETLSGTYYIKALQIGEVLGHGFALGSTYELADIDTLVQEVVESWITTRFSQNCPKIMTAEFSHMGLAVYGDKWVLLFAQIHDITISRK
;
A
#
# COMPACT_ATOMS: atom_id res chain seq x y z
N MET A 1 90.12 -4.26 22.61
CA MET A 1 89.61 -3.85 23.94
C MET A 1 88.17 -3.36 23.80
N LYS A 2 87.25 -3.99 24.55
CA LYS A 2 85.97 -3.52 25.13
C LYS A 2 85.00 -2.62 24.30
N LYS A 3 83.76 -3.14 24.11
CA LYS A 3 82.50 -2.39 23.85
C LYS A 3 82.10 -1.54 25.09
N PRO A 4 81.15 -0.58 25.01
CA PRO A 4 79.68 -0.86 25.05
C PRO A 4 78.90 -0.03 23.99
N LEU A 5 77.91 -0.53 23.23
CA LEU A 5 76.59 -1.11 23.56
C LEU A 5 75.69 -0.18 24.38
N PHE A 6 75.02 0.77 23.71
CA PHE A 6 73.90 1.53 24.25
C PHE A 6 72.61 0.72 24.06
N LEU A 7 72.08 0.24 25.19
CA LEU A 7 70.90 -0.61 25.30
C LEU A 7 69.66 0.28 25.40
N PHE A 8 68.74 0.13 24.44
CA PHE A 8 67.37 0.62 24.50
C PHE A 8 66.65 -0.13 25.64
N ILE A 9 66.40 0.54 26.77
CA ILE A 9 65.54 0.01 27.83
C ILE A 9 64.10 0.22 27.37
N ILE A 10 63.54 -0.81 26.74
CA ILE A 10 62.11 -0.97 26.55
C ILE A 10 61.53 -1.29 27.93
N THR A 11 60.72 -0.36 28.42
CA THR A 11 59.91 -0.46 29.62
C THR A 11 58.88 -1.58 29.44
N CYS A 12 59.24 -2.83 29.75
CA CYS A 12 58.31 -3.93 30.01
C CYS A 12 57.60 -3.68 31.35
N CYS A 13 56.66 -2.74 31.36
CA CYS A 13 55.66 -2.58 32.42
C CYS A 13 54.25 -2.82 31.84
N LEU A 14 54.09 -3.84 31.01
CA LEU A 14 52.79 -4.30 30.53
C LEU A 14 52.31 -5.46 31.41
N SER A 15 51.25 -5.14 32.18
CA SER A 15 50.14 -6.02 32.57
C SER A 15 50.43 -7.30 33.35
N LEU A 16 51.09 -7.19 34.50
CA LEU A 16 50.76 -8.04 35.65
C LEU A 16 49.54 -7.45 36.40
N HIS A 17 48.39 -7.37 35.74
CA HIS A 17 47.07 -7.22 36.39
C HIS A 17 46.33 -8.55 36.35
N GLY A 18 47.06 -9.66 36.54
CA GLY A 18 46.47 -10.94 36.91
C GLY A 18 45.85 -10.79 38.28
N PHE A 19 44.61 -10.32 38.30
CA PHE A 19 43.71 -10.33 39.43
C PHE A 19 43.91 -11.62 40.21
N SER A 20 44.32 -11.49 41.47
CA SER A 20 44.08 -12.54 42.45
C SER A 20 42.56 -12.65 42.61
N GLN A 21 41.89 -13.34 41.68
CA GLN A 21 40.47 -13.68 41.79
C GLN A 21 40.26 -14.21 43.20
N SER A 22 39.38 -13.52 43.94
CA SER A 22 39.16 -13.84 45.33
C SER A 22 38.78 -15.32 45.43
N LYS A 23 39.26 -16.02 46.47
CA LYS A 23 38.92 -17.44 46.68
C LYS A 23 37.40 -17.68 46.66
N ALA A 24 36.61 -16.66 46.97
CA ALA A 24 35.16 -16.67 46.92
C ALA A 24 34.60 -16.77 45.48
N ILE A 25 35.14 -16.00 44.53
CA ILE A 25 34.72 -16.07 43.11
C ILE A 25 35.12 -17.39 42.47
N LYS A 26 36.35 -17.88 42.73
CA LYS A 26 36.78 -19.21 42.23
C LYS A 26 35.84 -20.33 42.67
N LYS A 27 35.31 -20.22 43.90
CA LYS A 27 34.32 -21.17 44.42
C LYS A 27 32.98 -21.07 43.69
N LEU A 28 32.55 -19.89 43.24
CA LEU A 28 31.34 -19.76 42.41
C LEU A 28 31.48 -20.51 41.09
N TYR A 29 32.58 -20.30 40.36
CA TYR A 29 32.83 -21.02 39.12
C TYR A 29 32.92 -22.53 39.34
N THR A 30 33.56 -22.98 40.43
CA THR A 30 33.60 -24.42 40.78
C THR A 30 32.18 -24.99 40.99
N LEU A 31 31.29 -24.27 41.67
CA LEU A 31 29.89 -24.70 41.88
C LEU A 31 29.07 -24.65 40.59
N TYR A 32 29.36 -23.69 39.71
CA TYR A 32 28.75 -23.59 38.39
C TYR A 32 29.18 -24.77 37.50
N ASP A 33 30.48 -25.06 37.42
CA ASP A 33 31.06 -26.15 36.63
C ASP A 33 30.60 -27.52 37.13
N SER A 34 30.38 -27.68 38.44
CA SER A 34 29.79 -28.89 39.02
C SER A 34 28.27 -29.00 38.83
N ARG A 35 27.65 -28.03 38.15
CA ARG A 35 26.19 -27.91 37.91
C ARG A 35 25.35 -27.84 39.20
N GLU A 36 25.94 -27.38 40.29
CA GLU A 36 25.27 -27.14 41.58
C GLU A 36 24.64 -25.73 41.62
N PHE A 37 23.81 -25.41 40.62
CA PHE A 37 23.34 -24.05 40.37
C PHE A 37 22.63 -23.39 41.55
N VAL A 38 21.83 -24.13 42.33
CA VAL A 38 21.13 -23.60 43.52
C VAL A 38 22.14 -23.11 44.56
N LYS A 39 23.12 -23.95 44.90
CA LYS A 39 24.20 -23.57 45.84
C LYS A 39 25.07 -22.44 45.27
N CYS A 40 25.28 -22.44 43.96
CA CYS A 40 26.00 -21.37 43.27
C CYS A 40 25.31 -20.02 43.48
N VAL A 41 23.99 -19.94 43.25
CA VAL A 41 23.18 -18.73 43.47
C VAL A 41 23.20 -18.30 44.94
N GLU A 42 22.97 -19.21 45.88
CA GLU A 42 23.01 -18.90 47.32
C GLU A 42 24.39 -18.39 47.78
N HIS A 43 25.47 -18.92 47.18
CA HIS A 43 26.83 -18.45 47.49
C HIS A 43 27.09 -17.08 46.87
N ALA A 44 26.61 -16.83 45.65
CA ALA A 44 26.70 -15.53 45.01
C ALA A 44 25.98 -14.47 45.84
N ASP A 45 24.79 -14.77 46.36
CA ASP A 45 24.04 -13.86 47.24
C ASP A 45 24.79 -13.51 48.53
N LYS A 46 25.51 -14.47 49.12
CA LYS A 46 26.36 -14.22 50.29
C LYS A 46 27.54 -13.30 49.96
N ILE A 47 28.09 -13.40 48.76
CA ILE A 47 29.19 -12.55 48.29
C ILE A 47 28.67 -11.14 48.00
N ILE A 48 27.58 -11.04 47.23
CA ILE A 48 26.90 -9.78 46.88
C ILE A 48 26.49 -9.02 48.13
N LYS A 49 25.94 -9.70 49.15
CA LYS A 49 25.57 -9.08 50.43
C LYS A 49 26.77 -8.49 51.18
N LYS A 50 27.98 -9.03 50.99
CA LYS A 50 29.22 -8.51 51.59
C LYS A 50 29.84 -7.39 50.77
N ASN A 51 29.75 -7.49 49.45
CA ASN A 51 30.25 -6.51 48.50
C ASN A 51 29.27 -6.38 47.32
N GLU A 52 28.45 -5.34 47.34
CA GLU A 52 27.47 -5.10 46.28
C GLU A 52 28.11 -4.68 44.94
N HIS A 53 29.41 -4.37 44.93
CA HIS A 53 30.17 -4.04 43.73
C HIS A 53 30.91 -5.25 43.14
N GLU A 54 30.72 -6.45 43.69
CA GLU A 54 31.29 -7.68 43.14
C GLU A 54 30.53 -8.15 41.89
N LEU A 55 30.83 -7.55 40.74
CA LEU A 55 30.09 -7.76 39.48
C LEU A 55 30.22 -9.19 38.94
N GLU A 56 31.39 -9.82 39.10
CA GLU A 56 31.59 -11.23 38.73
C GLU A 56 30.59 -12.15 39.45
N ALA A 57 30.25 -11.88 40.71
CA ALA A 57 29.26 -12.67 41.45
C ALA A 57 27.85 -12.53 40.86
N TYR A 58 27.47 -11.35 40.38
CA TYR A 58 26.22 -11.16 39.64
C TYR A 58 26.23 -11.88 38.30
N TYR A 59 27.36 -11.88 37.58
CA TYR A 59 27.49 -12.58 36.30
C TYR A 59 27.33 -14.09 36.48
N VAL A 60 28.06 -14.70 37.42
CA VAL A 60 27.95 -16.15 37.69
C VAL A 60 26.54 -16.52 38.15
N LYS A 61 25.89 -15.65 38.95
CA LYS A 61 24.48 -15.79 39.33
C LYS A 61 23.56 -15.76 38.11
N ALA A 62 23.78 -14.86 37.15
CA ALA A 62 22.98 -14.75 35.93
C ALA A 62 23.10 -16.01 35.05
N ILE A 63 24.32 -16.50 34.80
CA ILE A 63 24.52 -17.70 33.98
C ILE A 63 23.99 -18.96 34.68
N ALA A 64 24.05 -19.06 36.01
CA ALA A 64 23.45 -20.16 36.76
C ALA A 64 21.93 -20.19 36.58
N TYR A 65 21.26 -19.04 36.67
CA TYR A 65 19.84 -18.93 36.40
C TYR A 65 19.48 -19.24 34.94
N PHE A 66 20.33 -18.86 33.99
CA PHE A 66 20.14 -19.23 32.59
C PHE A 66 20.15 -20.75 32.38
N GLU A 67 21.08 -21.47 33.00
CA GLU A 67 21.10 -22.95 32.94
C GLU A 67 19.85 -23.56 33.60
N MET A 68 19.35 -22.98 34.70
CA MET A 68 18.08 -23.40 35.30
C MET A 68 16.88 -23.15 34.38
N ALA A 69 16.89 -22.07 33.60
CA ALA A 69 15.81 -21.72 32.67
C ALA A 69 15.68 -22.67 31.48
N GLN A 70 16.74 -23.41 31.16
CA GLN A 70 16.69 -24.50 30.17
C GLN A 70 16.06 -25.78 30.75
N LEU A 71 15.96 -25.89 32.07
CA LEU A 71 15.42 -27.05 32.79
C LEU A 71 14.38 -26.64 33.86
N PRO A 72 13.32 -25.89 33.50
CA PRO A 72 12.45 -25.22 34.47
C PRO A 72 11.78 -26.18 35.46
N GLN A 73 11.41 -27.39 35.03
CA GLN A 73 10.76 -28.38 35.90
C GLN A 73 11.65 -28.88 37.04
N ARG A 74 12.97 -28.91 36.84
CA ARG A 74 13.92 -29.36 37.86
C ARG A 74 14.08 -28.34 38.98
N TYR A 75 13.86 -27.06 38.69
CA TYR A 75 14.17 -25.94 39.59
C TYR A 75 12.93 -25.15 40.06
N LYS A 76 11.72 -25.66 39.76
CA LYS A 76 10.45 -25.01 40.10
C LYS A 76 10.26 -24.73 41.59
N ASP A 77 10.82 -25.56 42.47
CA ASP A 77 10.72 -25.41 43.93
C ASP A 77 11.69 -24.33 44.45
N PHE A 78 12.68 -23.95 43.65
CA PHE A 78 13.67 -22.92 43.99
C PHE A 78 13.29 -21.56 43.42
N THR A 79 12.87 -21.49 42.16
CA THR A 79 12.44 -20.25 41.50
C THR A 79 11.32 -20.50 40.51
N ASN A 80 10.33 -19.60 40.48
CA ASN A 80 9.19 -19.66 39.59
C ASN A 80 9.53 -19.21 38.15
N ASP A 81 10.53 -18.36 37.98
CA ASP A 81 10.94 -17.83 36.68
C ASP A 81 12.46 -17.59 36.63
N PRO A 82 13.25 -18.66 36.44
CA PRO A 82 14.71 -18.55 36.41
C PRO A 82 15.21 -17.59 35.32
N LEU A 83 14.51 -17.48 34.19
CA LEU A 83 14.93 -16.60 33.09
C LEU A 83 14.78 -15.12 33.48
N LEU A 84 13.67 -14.75 34.12
CA LEU A 84 13.51 -13.38 34.65
C LEU A 84 14.55 -13.06 35.73
N GLU A 85 14.91 -14.01 36.60
CA GLU A 85 15.97 -13.80 37.60
C GLU A 85 17.36 -13.63 36.96
N CYS A 86 17.65 -14.37 35.87
CA CYS A 86 18.85 -14.17 35.06
C CYS A 86 18.93 -12.73 34.53
N LEU A 87 17.88 -12.25 33.85
CA LEU A 87 17.86 -10.90 33.29
C LEU A 87 17.91 -9.81 34.35
N ARG A 88 17.34 -10.04 35.55
CA ARG A 88 17.47 -9.11 36.69
C ARG A 88 18.92 -8.99 37.16
N ALA A 89 19.63 -10.10 37.27
CA ALA A 89 21.05 -10.09 37.63
C ALA A 89 21.88 -9.33 36.57
N LEU A 90 21.64 -9.60 35.28
CA LEU A 90 22.30 -8.87 34.18
C LEU A 90 21.99 -7.36 34.19
N THR A 91 20.75 -6.97 34.52
CA THR A 91 20.38 -5.54 34.65
C THR A 91 21.21 -4.84 35.72
N VAL A 92 21.50 -5.51 36.84
CA VAL A 92 22.36 -4.94 37.90
C VAL A 92 23.78 -4.77 37.41
N ILE A 93 24.33 -5.76 36.69
CA ILE A 93 25.65 -5.66 36.07
C ILE A 93 25.68 -4.46 35.12
N ARG A 94 24.73 -4.37 34.19
CA ARG A 94 24.67 -3.28 33.20
C ARG A 94 24.58 -1.89 33.83
N THR A 95 23.96 -1.78 34.99
CA THR A 95 23.84 -0.51 35.72
C THR A 95 25.12 -0.14 36.47
N LYS A 96 25.87 -1.14 36.97
CA LYS A 96 27.06 -0.93 37.82
C LYS A 96 28.39 -1.02 37.05
N ASP A 97 28.41 -1.66 35.89
CA ASP A 97 29.57 -1.83 35.02
C ASP A 97 29.70 -0.63 34.06
N SER A 98 30.34 0.45 34.54
CA SER A 98 30.52 1.67 33.74
C SER A 98 31.43 1.49 32.52
N GLN A 99 32.33 0.49 32.55
CA GLN A 99 33.29 0.23 31.49
C GLN A 99 32.87 -0.90 30.56
N SER A 100 31.77 -1.60 30.85
CA SER A 100 31.29 -2.76 30.11
C SER A 100 32.27 -3.95 30.06
N GLU A 101 33.24 -4.02 31.00
CA GLU A 101 34.28 -5.06 31.01
C GLU A 101 33.67 -6.47 31.07
N ILE A 102 32.67 -6.69 31.94
CA ILE A 102 32.03 -8.01 32.08
C ILE A 102 31.26 -8.38 30.80
N PHE A 103 30.65 -7.39 30.14
CA PHE A 103 29.89 -7.62 28.91
C PHE A 103 30.81 -7.94 27.72
N GLU A 104 31.95 -7.26 27.61
CA GLU A 104 32.94 -7.49 26.55
C GLU A 104 33.65 -8.84 26.72
N GLU A 105 34.08 -9.17 27.95
CA GLU A 105 34.75 -10.45 28.24
C GLU A 105 33.85 -11.68 28.02
N ASN A 106 32.53 -11.51 28.09
CA ASN A 106 31.56 -12.61 28.06
C ASN A 106 30.53 -12.47 26.91
N GLU A 107 30.88 -11.76 25.84
CA GLU A 107 29.99 -11.43 24.72
C GLU A 107 29.26 -12.66 24.17
N GLU A 108 29.98 -13.76 23.92
CA GLU A 108 29.40 -14.99 23.34
C GLU A 108 28.32 -15.61 24.23
N LYS A 109 28.58 -15.73 25.54
CA LYS A 109 27.62 -16.32 26.49
C LYS A 109 26.41 -15.40 26.67
N LEU A 110 26.61 -14.09 26.70
CA LEU A 110 25.53 -13.12 26.78
C LEU A 110 24.68 -13.13 25.50
N ALA A 111 25.28 -13.25 24.31
CA ALA A 111 24.55 -13.41 23.07
C ALA A 111 23.63 -14.66 23.09
N LEU A 112 24.09 -15.77 23.67
CA LEU A 112 23.23 -16.96 23.86
C LEU A 112 22.05 -16.69 24.79
N ILE A 113 22.26 -15.98 25.90
CA ILE A 113 21.19 -15.60 26.83
C ILE A 113 20.18 -14.68 26.13
N TYR A 114 20.67 -13.71 25.36
CA TYR A 114 19.83 -12.79 24.59
C TYR A 114 18.92 -13.55 23.62
N ASN A 115 19.51 -14.37 22.76
CA ASN A 115 18.79 -15.12 21.73
C ASN A 115 17.76 -16.08 22.33
N TYR A 116 18.12 -16.77 23.42
CA TYR A 116 17.18 -17.65 24.12
C TYR A 116 16.03 -16.86 24.76
N SER A 117 16.32 -15.71 25.36
CA SER A 117 15.30 -14.86 25.99
C SER A 117 14.32 -14.29 24.96
N GLU A 118 14.83 -13.85 23.81
CA GLU A 118 14.02 -13.40 22.68
C GLU A 118 13.16 -14.54 22.13
N TYR A 119 13.74 -15.73 21.93
CA TYR A 119 12.98 -16.91 21.50
C TYR A 119 11.82 -17.23 22.47
N VAL A 120 12.09 -17.27 23.78
CA VAL A 120 11.05 -17.54 24.79
C VAL A 120 9.99 -16.44 24.80
N ALA A 121 10.38 -15.17 24.66
CA ALA A 121 9.42 -14.06 24.58
C ALA A 121 8.51 -14.17 23.34
N GLU A 122 9.05 -14.58 22.20
CA GLU A 122 8.27 -14.77 20.98
C GLU A 122 7.30 -15.95 21.11
N GLN A 123 7.70 -17.06 21.75
CA GLN A 123 6.78 -18.17 22.03
C GLN A 123 5.64 -17.75 22.97
N LEU A 124 5.92 -16.86 23.92
CA LEU A 124 4.92 -16.36 24.87
C LEU A 124 3.94 -15.36 24.25
N LYS A 125 4.26 -14.75 23.11
CA LYS A 125 3.43 -13.72 22.46
C LYS A 125 1.97 -14.14 22.26
N SER A 126 1.74 -15.38 21.83
CA SER A 126 0.39 -15.91 21.55
C SER A 126 -0.31 -16.48 22.78
N THR A 127 0.43 -16.95 23.79
CA THR A 127 -0.13 -17.64 24.96
C THR A 127 -0.23 -16.78 26.21
N ASN A 128 0.69 -15.81 26.38
CA ASN A 128 0.77 -14.93 27.54
C ASN A 128 1.52 -13.63 27.17
N GLN A 129 0.80 -12.74 26.49
CA GLN A 129 1.34 -11.49 25.97
C GLN A 129 1.94 -10.59 27.07
N GLU A 130 1.33 -10.53 28.26
CA GLU A 130 1.85 -9.74 29.40
C GLU A 130 3.23 -10.24 29.84
N LYS A 131 3.40 -11.56 29.96
CA LYS A 131 4.69 -12.15 30.31
C LYS A 131 5.73 -11.91 29.22
N ALA A 132 5.35 -11.99 27.94
CA ALA A 132 6.24 -11.66 26.82
C ALA A 132 6.72 -10.19 26.91
N ILE A 133 5.82 -9.24 27.21
CA ILE A 133 6.15 -7.82 27.40
C ILE A 133 7.15 -7.67 28.55
N VAL A 134 6.88 -8.27 29.71
CA VAL A 134 7.78 -8.18 30.87
C VAL A 134 9.16 -8.76 30.54
N LEU A 135 9.21 -9.88 29.84
CA LEU A 135 10.46 -10.53 29.45
C LEU A 135 11.26 -9.64 28.49
N TYR A 136 10.64 -9.11 27.44
CA TYR A 136 11.28 -8.17 26.52
C TYR A 136 11.76 -6.87 27.22
N GLN A 137 10.97 -6.32 28.15
CA GLN A 137 11.38 -5.15 28.93
C GLN A 137 12.61 -5.44 29.79
N ARG A 138 12.67 -6.61 30.43
CA ARG A 138 13.84 -7.04 31.22
C ARG A 138 15.04 -7.32 30.35
N LEU A 139 14.83 -7.93 29.18
CA LEU A 139 15.88 -8.17 28.19
C LEU A 139 16.48 -6.83 27.74
N MET A 140 15.65 -5.85 27.37
CA MET A 140 16.14 -4.54 26.96
C MET A 140 16.94 -3.83 28.07
N ARG A 141 16.49 -3.86 29.32
CA ARG A 141 17.24 -3.29 30.46
C ARG A 141 18.52 -4.03 30.81
N ALA A 142 18.57 -5.34 30.54
CA ALA A 142 19.78 -6.12 30.76
C ALA A 142 20.90 -5.72 29.78
N TYR A 143 20.55 -5.28 28.57
CA TYR A 143 21.54 -4.96 27.52
C TYR A 143 21.66 -3.45 27.21
N ARG A 144 20.74 -2.62 27.70
CA ARG A 144 20.75 -1.15 27.54
C ARG A 144 20.61 -0.45 28.89
N VAL A 145 21.37 0.64 29.08
CA VAL A 145 21.39 1.41 30.34
C VAL A 145 20.07 2.14 30.59
N GLN A 146 19.40 2.61 29.54
CA GLN A 146 18.13 3.30 29.62
C GLN A 146 17.13 2.70 28.63
N THR A 147 15.85 2.69 29.01
CA THR A 147 14.75 2.26 28.14
C THR A 147 13.91 3.50 27.81
N GLY A 148 14.04 3.99 26.58
CA GLY A 148 13.29 5.14 26.09
C GLY A 148 11.87 4.77 25.68
N ALA A 149 11.07 5.77 25.29
CA ALA A 149 9.72 5.55 24.77
C ALA A 149 9.72 4.70 23.49
N LEU A 150 10.71 4.90 22.60
CA LEU A 150 10.84 4.10 21.39
C LEU A 150 11.15 2.62 21.68
N ASP A 151 12.01 2.33 22.66
CA ASP A 151 12.29 0.95 23.06
C ASP A 151 11.02 0.23 23.53
N LEU A 152 10.19 0.91 24.33
CA LEU A 152 8.91 0.36 24.76
C LEU A 152 7.96 0.17 23.57
N ALA A 153 7.94 1.11 22.61
CA ALA A 153 7.15 0.97 21.39
C ALA A 153 7.58 -0.28 20.59
N ILE A 154 8.89 -0.51 20.41
CA ILE A 154 9.43 -1.70 19.74
C ILE A 154 8.96 -2.98 20.43
N ILE A 155 9.02 -3.03 21.77
CA ILE A 155 8.55 -4.19 22.53
C ILE A 155 7.06 -4.44 22.26
N TYR A 156 6.24 -3.40 22.34
CA TYR A 156 4.80 -3.52 22.09
C TYR A 156 4.50 -3.95 20.65
N ALA A 157 5.24 -3.44 19.67
CA ALA A 157 5.13 -3.85 18.27
C ALA A 157 5.50 -5.33 18.08
N LYS A 158 6.62 -5.78 18.66
CA LYS A 158 7.04 -7.19 18.62
C LYS A 158 5.97 -8.14 19.14
N VAL A 159 5.31 -7.79 20.25
CA VAL A 159 4.24 -8.64 20.83
C VAL A 159 2.87 -8.43 20.17
N GLY A 160 2.74 -7.59 19.15
CA GLY A 160 1.47 -7.29 18.48
C GLY A 160 0.51 -6.40 19.28
N ASN A 161 0.98 -5.71 20.33
CA ASN A 161 0.18 -4.73 21.07
C ASN A 161 0.29 -3.34 20.43
N TYR A 162 -0.31 -3.20 19.25
CA TYR A 162 -0.16 -2.01 18.41
C TYR A 162 -0.74 -0.74 19.04
N GLU A 163 -1.79 -0.84 19.88
CA GLU A 163 -2.34 0.31 20.59
C GLU A 163 -1.31 0.92 21.57
N GLN A 164 -0.65 0.07 22.38
CA GLN A 164 0.39 0.55 23.29
C GLN A 164 1.63 1.01 22.54
N CYS A 165 1.99 0.37 21.42
CA CYS A 165 3.05 0.83 20.53
C CYS A 165 2.78 2.28 20.10
N MET A 166 1.61 2.53 19.52
CA MET A 166 1.24 3.86 19.04
C MET A 166 1.20 4.88 20.19
N ARG A 167 0.71 4.49 21.38
CA ARG A 167 0.71 5.36 22.56
C ARG A 167 2.12 5.80 22.98
N GLN A 168 3.10 4.90 22.92
CA GLN A 168 4.49 5.26 23.23
C GLN A 168 5.12 6.13 22.15
N VAL A 169 4.84 5.85 20.88
CA VAL A 169 5.30 6.70 19.76
C VAL A 169 4.69 8.10 19.87
N SER A 170 3.38 8.24 20.05
CA SER A 170 2.76 9.58 20.24
C SER A 170 3.37 10.31 21.42
N ARG A 171 3.50 9.65 22.58
CA ARG A 171 4.10 10.26 23.78
C ARG A 171 5.51 10.81 23.52
N LEU A 172 6.31 10.13 22.69
CA LEU A 172 7.64 10.58 22.30
C LEU A 172 7.58 11.92 21.55
N TYR A 173 6.68 12.07 20.58
CA TYR A 173 6.50 13.32 19.82
C TYR A 173 5.81 14.42 20.64
N ASP A 174 4.84 14.06 21.49
CA ASP A 174 4.14 14.99 22.39
C ASP A 174 5.12 15.70 23.33
N LYS A 175 5.98 14.94 24.00
CA LYS A 175 6.86 15.46 25.06
C LYS A 175 8.13 16.13 24.55
N SER A 176 8.51 15.89 23.30
CA SER A 176 9.75 16.44 22.75
C SER A 176 9.54 17.90 22.30
N PRO A 177 10.51 18.81 22.56
CA PRO A 177 10.41 20.20 22.10
C PRO A 177 10.52 20.29 20.57
N GLU A 178 10.04 21.40 20.00
CA GLU A 178 10.08 21.65 18.55
C GLU A 178 11.52 21.86 18.06
N ASN A 179 12.29 22.69 18.77
CA ASN A 179 13.67 23.04 18.46
C ASN A 179 14.68 22.01 19.00
N ILE A 180 14.40 20.73 18.81
CA ILE A 180 15.26 19.64 19.27
C ILE A 180 16.53 19.54 18.42
N THR A 181 17.70 19.43 19.08
CA THR A 181 19.01 19.28 18.43
C THR A 181 19.46 17.83 18.37
N SER A 182 20.45 17.51 17.53
CA SER A 182 21.02 16.15 17.41
C SER A 182 21.64 15.60 18.69
N SER A 183 22.00 16.48 19.64
CA SER A 183 22.52 16.13 20.96
C SER A 183 21.45 15.73 21.98
N HIS A 184 20.17 15.93 21.67
CA HIS A 184 19.08 15.61 22.59
C HIS A 184 18.84 14.09 22.64
N GLU A 185 18.59 13.54 23.83
CA GLU A 185 18.41 12.09 24.07
C GLU A 185 17.35 11.44 23.16
N ASN A 186 16.23 12.14 22.92
CA ASN A 186 15.14 11.67 22.06
C ASN A 186 15.34 11.91 20.56
N TYR A 187 16.41 12.56 20.12
CA TYR A 187 16.55 12.97 18.71
C TYR A 187 16.51 11.77 17.76
N GLN A 188 17.33 10.75 18.01
CA GLN A 188 17.32 9.52 17.20
C GLN A 188 15.95 8.84 17.26
N ALA A 189 15.34 8.77 18.45
CA ALA A 189 14.05 8.14 18.63
C ALA A 189 12.95 8.81 17.78
N LEU A 190 12.97 10.14 17.65
CA LEU A 190 12.02 10.89 16.81
C LEU A 190 12.26 10.66 15.31
N THR A 191 13.48 10.36 14.88
CA THR A 191 13.75 10.01 13.48
C THR A 191 13.29 8.59 13.14
N GLU A 192 13.29 7.67 14.12
CA GLU A 192 12.97 6.26 13.93
C GLU A 192 11.50 5.90 14.25
N GLY A 193 10.81 6.70 15.07
CA GLY A 193 9.45 6.40 15.54
C GLY A 193 8.43 6.17 14.42
N ALA A 194 8.45 7.00 13.38
CA ALA A 194 7.59 6.81 12.21
C ALA A 194 7.98 5.57 11.39
N LEU A 195 9.28 5.29 11.24
CA LEU A 195 9.77 4.10 10.55
C LEU A 195 9.35 2.82 11.27
N LEU A 196 9.32 2.83 12.61
CA LEU A 196 8.78 1.72 13.40
C LEU A 196 7.35 1.42 12.99
N LEU A 197 6.47 2.43 12.93
CA LEU A 197 5.07 2.23 12.55
C LEU A 197 4.94 1.67 11.13
N ALA A 198 5.74 2.16 10.17
CA ALA A 198 5.78 1.63 8.81
C ALA A 198 6.22 0.16 8.77
N ASN A 199 7.30 -0.20 9.49
CA ASN A 199 7.85 -1.56 9.52
C ASN A 199 6.88 -2.60 10.11
N TYR A 200 5.99 -2.19 10.99
CA TYR A 200 4.97 -3.06 11.60
C TYR A 200 3.58 -2.89 10.97
N TRP A 201 3.51 -2.31 9.76
CA TRP A 201 2.28 -2.18 8.98
C TRP A 201 1.18 -1.38 9.69
N MET A 202 1.57 -0.47 10.59
CA MET A 202 0.67 0.41 11.33
C MET A 202 0.37 1.68 10.53
N PHE A 203 -0.03 1.53 9.27
CA PHE A 203 -0.09 2.64 8.30
C PHE A 203 -1.07 3.73 8.68
N ARG A 204 -2.25 3.39 9.20
CA ARG A 204 -3.23 4.38 9.67
C ARG A 204 -2.66 5.26 10.78
N ASP A 205 -1.97 4.62 11.73
CA ASP A 205 -1.36 5.31 12.88
C ASP A 205 -0.16 6.16 12.43
N LEU A 206 0.60 5.68 11.44
CA LEU A 206 1.66 6.47 10.79
C LEU A 206 1.12 7.73 10.13
N PHE A 207 0.09 7.63 9.28
CA PHE A 207 -0.47 8.80 8.59
C PHE A 207 -1.07 9.80 9.58
N TRP A 208 -1.72 9.32 10.65
CA TRP A 208 -2.15 10.17 11.76
C TRP A 208 -0.95 10.86 12.41
N LEU A 209 0.12 10.13 12.74
CA LEU A 209 1.31 10.68 13.38
C LEU A 209 1.92 11.81 12.55
N VAL A 210 2.19 11.54 11.26
CA VAL A 210 2.81 12.54 10.37
C VAL A 210 1.91 13.75 10.20
N THR A 211 0.60 13.56 10.06
CA THR A 211 -0.35 14.68 9.90
C THR A 211 -0.38 15.60 11.12
N ASN A 212 -0.29 15.04 12.33
CA ASN A 212 -0.35 15.84 13.57
C ASN A 212 0.99 16.48 13.95
N TYR A 213 2.12 15.86 13.62
CA TYR A 213 3.45 16.32 14.09
C TYR A 213 4.37 16.87 12.99
N LYS A 214 4.03 16.78 11.69
CA LYS A 214 4.90 17.30 10.62
C LYS A 214 5.21 18.80 10.80
N SER A 215 4.19 19.62 11.03
CA SER A 215 4.37 21.08 11.20
C SER A 215 5.28 21.42 12.38
N LYS A 216 5.16 20.67 13.48
CA LYS A 216 5.99 20.81 14.68
C LYS A 216 7.48 20.61 14.42
N TYR A 217 7.83 19.74 13.46
CA TYR A 217 9.21 19.35 13.16
C TYR A 217 9.68 19.75 11.76
N GLU A 218 8.96 20.66 11.09
CA GLU A 218 9.24 21.03 9.70
C GLU A 218 10.64 21.65 9.52
N THR A 219 11.13 22.38 10.53
CA THR A 219 12.48 22.97 10.54
C THR A 219 13.57 21.95 10.89
N ASN A 220 13.20 20.77 11.41
CA ASN A 220 14.14 19.71 11.76
C ASN A 220 14.26 18.70 10.61
N TYR A 221 15.27 18.91 9.77
CA TYR A 221 15.48 18.13 8.55
C TYR A 221 15.46 16.60 8.78
N ALA A 222 16.14 16.09 9.82
CA ALA A 222 16.25 14.64 10.02
C ALA A 222 14.92 14.00 10.44
N ILE A 223 14.15 14.67 11.32
CA ILE A 223 12.84 14.16 11.76
C ILE A 223 11.85 14.22 10.61
N SER A 224 11.81 15.33 9.88
CA SER A 224 10.98 15.49 8.68
C SER A 224 11.34 14.47 7.59
N ALA A 225 12.63 14.21 7.37
CA ALA A 225 13.10 13.16 6.45
C ALA A 225 12.70 11.76 6.94
N GLY A 226 12.71 11.50 8.25
CA GLY A 226 12.20 10.27 8.86
C GLY A 226 10.72 10.04 8.57
N PHE A 227 9.88 11.08 8.70
CA PHE A 227 8.47 11.04 8.29
C PHE A 227 8.30 10.73 6.80
N LYS A 228 9.03 11.45 5.93
CA LYS A 228 8.98 11.25 4.48
C LYS A 228 9.34 9.79 4.13
N LYS A 229 10.43 9.28 4.70
CA LYS A 229 10.90 7.90 4.46
C LYS A 229 9.89 6.86 4.94
N ALA A 230 9.23 7.06 6.08
CA ALA A 230 8.21 6.14 6.58
C ALA A 230 6.96 6.10 5.69
N VAL A 231 6.52 7.26 5.19
CA VAL A 231 5.39 7.33 4.24
C VAL A 231 5.75 6.65 2.92
N LEU A 232 6.95 6.92 2.36
CA LEU A 232 7.42 6.26 1.14
C LEU A 232 7.50 4.74 1.31
N LEU A 233 8.06 4.25 2.42
CA LEU A 233 8.12 2.82 2.73
C LEU A 233 6.73 2.19 2.77
N SER A 234 5.74 2.90 3.30
CA SER A 234 4.35 2.42 3.37
C SER A 234 3.71 2.32 1.99
N ILE A 235 3.95 3.31 1.13
CA ILE A 235 3.50 3.33 -0.27
C ILE A 235 4.16 2.18 -1.06
N ASP A 236 5.48 2.02 -0.93
CA ASP A 236 6.25 0.98 -1.61
C ASP A 236 5.86 -0.44 -1.14
N THR A 237 5.49 -0.58 0.13
CA THR A 237 4.96 -1.85 0.67
C THR A 237 3.58 -2.14 0.07
N ALA A 238 2.66 -1.17 0.11
CA ALA A 238 1.30 -1.34 -0.40
C ALA A 238 1.24 -1.59 -1.92
N LYS A 239 2.25 -1.16 -2.67
CA LYS A 239 2.41 -1.48 -4.09
C LYS A 239 2.43 -2.99 -4.36
N ASN A 240 2.94 -3.80 -3.44
CA ASN A 240 3.08 -5.24 -3.62
C ASN A 240 1.82 -6.04 -3.27
N GLU A 241 0.80 -5.40 -2.69
CA GLU A 241 -0.50 -6.03 -2.39
C GLU A 241 -1.25 -6.43 -3.66
N GLU A 242 -2.03 -7.50 -3.63
CA GLU A 242 -2.82 -7.96 -4.78
C GLU A 242 -3.82 -6.88 -5.24
N GLU A 243 -4.55 -6.29 -4.29
CA GLU A 243 -5.42 -5.16 -4.55
C GLU A 243 -4.70 -3.83 -4.36
N LYS A 244 -4.64 -3.00 -5.41
CA LYS A 244 -4.01 -1.67 -5.35
C LYS A 244 -4.86 -0.59 -4.68
N ASN A 245 -5.93 -0.97 -3.96
CA ASN A 245 -6.75 -0.02 -3.21
C ASN A 245 -5.93 0.63 -2.08
N TYR A 246 -5.17 -0.16 -1.32
CA TYR A 246 -4.26 0.38 -0.29
C TYR A 246 -3.16 1.26 -0.89
N PHE A 247 -2.58 0.84 -2.01
CA PHE A 247 -1.58 1.63 -2.72
C PHE A 247 -2.12 3.00 -3.14
N TYR A 248 -3.36 3.06 -3.63
CA TYR A 248 -4.06 4.31 -3.93
C TYR A 248 -4.35 5.16 -2.71
N ASP A 249 -4.92 4.59 -1.66
CA ASP A 249 -5.24 5.34 -0.44
C ASP A 249 -4.00 5.93 0.22
N PHE A 250 -2.89 5.19 0.24
CA PHE A 250 -1.62 5.65 0.80
C PHE A 250 -0.94 6.66 -0.11
N SER A 251 -0.99 6.47 -1.43
CA SER A 251 -0.53 7.47 -2.40
C SER A 251 -1.29 8.78 -2.22
N LYS A 252 -2.62 8.74 -2.12
CA LYS A 252 -3.49 9.91 -1.94
C LYS A 252 -3.18 10.65 -0.65
N GLN A 253 -3.07 9.94 0.47
CA GLN A 253 -2.71 10.55 1.76
C GLN A 253 -1.29 11.11 1.75
N GLY A 254 -0.32 10.36 1.20
CA GLY A 254 1.06 10.79 1.08
C GLY A 254 1.21 12.06 0.24
N LEU A 255 0.56 12.09 -0.93
CA LEU A 255 0.48 13.29 -1.78
C LEU A 255 -0.23 14.44 -1.07
N GLY A 256 -1.25 14.17 -0.26
CA GLY A 256 -1.89 15.20 0.57
C GLY A 256 -0.92 15.87 1.57
N ILE A 257 0.02 15.10 2.11
CA ILE A 257 1.03 15.57 3.09
C ILE A 257 2.24 16.23 2.40
N TYR A 258 2.67 15.70 1.24
CA TYR A 258 3.92 16.07 0.56
C TYR A 258 3.71 16.58 -0.88
N LYS A 259 2.56 17.21 -1.19
CA LYS A 259 2.21 17.70 -2.54
C LYS A 259 3.25 18.65 -3.15
N ASP A 260 3.94 19.43 -2.32
CA ASP A 260 4.90 20.45 -2.75
C ASP A 260 6.33 19.89 -2.86
N ASP A 261 6.55 18.63 -2.49
CA ASP A 261 7.84 17.93 -2.61
C ASP A 261 7.91 17.19 -3.95
N ALA A 262 8.56 17.81 -4.94
CA ALA A 262 8.65 17.29 -6.30
C ALA A 262 9.33 15.90 -6.37
N GLU A 263 10.27 15.59 -5.48
CA GLU A 263 10.92 14.28 -5.43
C GLU A 263 9.95 13.22 -4.92
N PHE A 264 9.17 13.53 -3.88
CA PHE A 264 8.12 12.64 -3.36
C PHE A 264 7.07 12.37 -4.44
N VAL A 265 6.53 13.42 -5.08
CA VAL A 265 5.52 13.32 -6.13
C VAL A 265 6.03 12.43 -7.28
N LYS A 266 7.26 12.69 -7.74
CA LYS A 266 7.90 11.90 -8.81
C LYS A 266 8.11 10.43 -8.41
N HIS A 267 8.47 10.15 -7.15
CA HIS A 267 8.61 8.78 -6.67
C HIS A 267 7.28 8.03 -6.75
N VAL A 268 6.20 8.61 -6.19
CA VAL A 268 4.88 7.97 -6.20
C VAL A 268 4.37 7.77 -7.63
N GLU A 269 4.53 8.76 -8.51
CA GLU A 269 4.21 8.64 -9.93
C GLU A 269 4.97 7.48 -10.61
N THR A 270 6.27 7.36 -10.33
CA THR A 270 7.13 6.28 -10.85
C THR A 270 6.63 4.91 -10.38
N GLN A 271 6.20 4.78 -9.12
CA GLN A 271 5.65 3.53 -8.61
C GLN A 271 4.34 3.14 -9.32
N TRP A 272 3.48 4.10 -9.66
CA TRP A 272 2.26 3.84 -10.43
C TRP A 272 2.56 3.38 -11.86
N LEU A 273 3.51 4.03 -12.53
CA LEU A 273 3.96 3.62 -13.86
C LEU A 273 4.49 2.18 -13.86
N ASP A 274 5.30 1.80 -12.87
CA ASP A 274 5.83 0.44 -12.75
C ASP A 274 4.71 -0.61 -12.55
N VAL A 275 3.69 -0.30 -11.73
CA VAL A 275 2.52 -1.19 -11.56
C VAL A 275 1.76 -1.37 -12.88
N ILE A 276 1.58 -0.30 -13.64
CA ILE A 276 0.89 -0.35 -14.94
C ILE A 276 1.70 -1.18 -15.94
N ASP A 277 3.01 -0.92 -16.07
CA ASP A 277 3.89 -1.65 -16.98
C ASP A 277 3.95 -3.14 -16.62
N LYS A 278 3.98 -3.49 -15.33
CA LYS A 278 3.95 -4.88 -14.86
C LYS A 278 2.70 -5.64 -15.31
N GLU A 279 1.51 -5.04 -15.20
CA GLU A 279 0.27 -5.68 -15.69
C GLU A 279 0.28 -5.85 -17.21
N ILE A 280 0.80 -4.85 -17.94
CA ILE A 280 0.95 -4.93 -19.40
C ILE A 280 1.91 -6.05 -19.81
N ASP A 281 3.01 -6.21 -19.09
CA ASP A 281 3.98 -7.26 -19.36
C ASP A 281 3.44 -8.65 -19.01
N LEU A 282 2.66 -8.78 -17.93
CA LEU A 282 1.92 -10.00 -17.63
C LEU A 282 0.99 -10.39 -18.79
N PHE A 283 0.24 -9.43 -19.35
CA PHE A 283 -0.60 -9.69 -20.52
C PHE A 283 0.23 -10.14 -21.74
N LYS A 284 1.32 -9.44 -22.06
CA LYS A 284 2.16 -9.78 -23.23
C LYS A 284 2.79 -11.17 -23.13
N ASN A 285 3.10 -11.60 -21.92
CA ASN A 285 3.69 -12.91 -21.65
C ASN A 285 2.66 -14.06 -21.66
N THR A 286 1.36 -13.78 -21.79
CA THR A 286 0.36 -14.82 -22.04
C THR A 286 0.49 -15.37 -23.47
N ASP A 287 0.50 -16.70 -23.62
CA ASP A 287 0.63 -17.38 -24.91
C ASP A 287 -0.49 -16.92 -25.85
N SER A 288 -0.11 -16.30 -26.97
CA SER A 288 -1.03 -15.77 -27.97
C SER A 288 -1.98 -16.82 -28.54
N ASN A 289 -1.56 -18.08 -28.58
CA ASN A 289 -2.34 -19.19 -29.14
C ASN A 289 -3.43 -19.70 -28.18
N SER A 290 -3.38 -19.32 -26.91
CA SER A 290 -4.32 -19.78 -25.87
C SER A 290 -5.01 -18.64 -25.14
N ARG A 291 -5.01 -17.42 -25.69
CA ARG A 291 -5.66 -16.27 -25.04
C ARG A 291 -7.15 -16.51 -24.88
N THR A 292 -7.60 -16.40 -23.65
CA THR A 292 -8.99 -16.45 -23.22
C THR A 292 -9.40 -15.07 -22.69
N TRP A 293 -10.69 -14.91 -22.40
CA TRP A 293 -11.19 -13.72 -21.71
C TRP A 293 -10.50 -13.49 -20.35
N LYS A 294 -9.95 -14.54 -19.71
CA LYS A 294 -9.23 -14.41 -18.44
C LYS A 294 -7.93 -13.62 -18.60
N ASP A 295 -7.26 -13.74 -19.75
CA ASP A 295 -6.01 -13.03 -20.01
C ASP A 295 -6.23 -11.52 -20.12
N THR A 296 -7.44 -11.07 -20.50
CA THR A 296 -7.79 -9.64 -20.50
C THR A 296 -7.87 -9.02 -19.11
N ILE A 297 -7.84 -9.82 -18.03
CA ILE A 297 -7.84 -9.28 -16.66
C ILE A 297 -6.67 -8.33 -16.42
N TYR A 298 -5.50 -8.64 -16.99
CA TYR A 298 -4.31 -7.80 -16.89
C TYR A 298 -4.48 -6.46 -17.61
N LEU A 299 -5.12 -6.44 -18.78
CA LEU A 299 -5.47 -5.19 -19.46
C LEU A 299 -6.49 -4.38 -18.67
N ARG A 300 -7.49 -5.03 -18.07
CA ARG A 300 -8.49 -4.36 -17.23
C ARG A 300 -7.85 -3.76 -15.98
N ASN A 301 -6.94 -4.49 -15.33
CA ASN A 301 -6.12 -3.99 -14.22
C ASN A 301 -5.27 -2.80 -14.64
N ALA A 302 -4.56 -2.87 -15.76
CA ALA A 302 -3.78 -1.76 -16.30
C ALA A 302 -4.67 -0.52 -16.54
N ALA A 303 -5.84 -0.69 -17.17
CA ALA A 303 -6.80 0.40 -17.38
C ALA A 303 -7.30 0.99 -16.05
N LYS A 304 -7.61 0.14 -15.05
CA LYS A 304 -7.99 0.54 -13.70
C LYS A 304 -6.90 1.37 -13.04
N TYR A 305 -5.65 0.91 -13.07
CA TYR A 305 -4.52 1.58 -12.43
C TYR A 305 -4.14 2.87 -13.16
N ILE A 306 -4.25 2.93 -14.48
CA ILE A 306 -4.15 4.19 -15.25
C ILE A 306 -5.20 5.18 -14.75
N ARG A 307 -6.47 4.79 -14.63
CA ARG A 307 -7.54 5.68 -14.14
C ARG A 307 -7.23 6.20 -12.72
N MET A 308 -6.91 5.30 -11.80
CA MET A 308 -6.55 5.65 -10.42
C MET A 308 -5.36 6.62 -10.38
N SER A 309 -4.31 6.37 -11.17
CA SER A 309 -3.16 7.27 -11.25
C SER A 309 -3.51 8.63 -11.84
N ARG A 310 -4.47 8.73 -12.78
CA ARG A 310 -4.94 10.03 -13.32
C ARG A 310 -5.71 10.86 -12.30
N GLU A 311 -6.42 10.22 -11.38
CA GLU A 311 -7.06 10.94 -10.27
C GLU A 311 -6.02 11.54 -9.32
N LEU A 312 -4.90 10.85 -9.11
CA LEU A 312 -3.79 11.32 -8.28
C LEU A 312 -2.91 12.35 -8.99
N PHE A 313 -2.71 12.20 -10.31
CA PHE A 313 -1.80 13.00 -11.14
C PHE A 313 -2.49 13.52 -12.40
N PRO A 314 -3.51 14.41 -12.28
CA PRO A 314 -4.30 14.85 -13.43
C PRO A 314 -3.47 15.56 -14.51
N GLU A 315 -2.39 16.24 -14.12
CA GLU A 315 -1.50 17.00 -15.01
C GLU A 315 -0.23 16.24 -15.42
N SER A 316 -0.09 14.96 -15.05
CA SER A 316 1.11 14.18 -15.41
C SER A 316 1.14 13.85 -16.90
N ALA A 317 2.17 14.37 -17.58
CA ALA A 317 2.47 13.99 -18.95
C ALA A 317 2.88 12.51 -19.09
N ASN A 318 3.55 11.93 -18.09
CA ASN A 318 3.99 10.54 -18.14
C ASN A 318 2.81 9.57 -18.04
N ILE A 319 1.87 9.82 -17.13
CA ILE A 319 0.64 9.02 -16.98
C ILE A 319 -0.23 9.16 -18.24
N ALA A 320 -0.37 10.39 -18.78
CA ALA A 320 -1.09 10.61 -20.04
C ALA A 320 -0.44 9.88 -21.23
N GLN A 321 0.90 9.87 -21.30
CA GLN A 321 1.64 9.14 -22.33
C GLN A 321 1.50 7.61 -22.16
N ALA A 322 1.55 7.11 -20.92
CA ALA A 322 1.34 5.70 -20.60
C ALA A 322 -0.06 5.24 -21.03
N GLN A 323 -1.10 6.01 -20.70
CA GLN A 323 -2.47 5.74 -21.18
C GLN A 323 -2.53 5.70 -22.71
N LYS A 324 -2.00 6.72 -23.39
CA LYS A 324 -2.01 6.78 -24.86
C LYS A 324 -1.30 5.58 -25.48
N LYS A 325 -0.12 5.22 -24.95
CA LYS A 325 0.65 4.06 -25.42
C LYS A 325 -0.13 2.76 -25.21
N PHE A 326 -0.75 2.60 -24.04
CA PHE A 326 -1.59 1.45 -23.70
C PHE A 326 -2.79 1.33 -24.65
N GLU A 327 -3.55 2.41 -24.84
CA GLU A 327 -4.72 2.43 -25.72
C GLU A 327 -4.37 2.11 -27.18
N ILE A 328 -3.26 2.63 -27.69
CA ILE A 328 -2.79 2.37 -29.06
C ILE A 328 -2.29 0.93 -29.20
N SER A 329 -1.48 0.46 -28.25
CA SER A 329 -0.83 -0.87 -28.33
C SER A 329 -1.83 -2.02 -28.33
N PHE A 330 -2.98 -1.82 -27.68
CA PHE A 330 -4.03 -2.84 -27.57
C PHE A 330 -5.32 -2.46 -28.30
N HIS A 331 -5.27 -1.40 -29.12
CA HIS A 331 -6.39 -0.87 -29.90
C HIS A 331 -7.69 -0.81 -29.09
N LEU A 332 -7.64 -0.22 -27.89
CA LEU A 332 -8.79 -0.31 -26.97
C LEU A 332 -9.97 0.54 -27.44
N LYS A 333 -9.75 1.57 -28.25
CA LYS A 333 -10.78 2.42 -28.83
C LYS A 333 -10.37 2.88 -30.22
N PRO A 334 -11.29 3.39 -31.06
CA PRO A 334 -10.94 3.85 -32.40
C PRO A 334 -9.84 4.92 -32.36
N LEU A 335 -8.79 4.69 -33.13
CA LEU A 335 -7.69 5.62 -33.29
C LEU A 335 -8.18 6.90 -33.98
N LYS A 336 -7.45 8.00 -33.80
CA LYS A 336 -7.88 9.31 -34.34
C LYS A 336 -8.21 9.29 -35.84
N HIS A 337 -7.49 8.50 -36.63
CA HIS A 337 -7.73 8.38 -38.08
C HIS A 337 -8.89 7.44 -38.44
N GLU A 338 -9.33 6.59 -37.50
CA GLU A 338 -10.44 5.64 -37.65
C GLU A 338 -11.77 6.23 -37.18
N GLN A 339 -11.75 7.27 -36.32
CA GLN A 339 -12.95 7.83 -35.67
C GLN A 339 -14.06 8.22 -36.64
N ALA A 340 -13.72 8.85 -37.77
CA ALA A 340 -14.71 9.25 -38.77
C ALA A 340 -15.38 8.04 -39.44
N ALA A 341 -14.60 7.03 -39.82
CA ALA A 341 -15.10 5.80 -40.40
C ALA A 341 -15.94 5.00 -39.39
N PHE A 342 -15.45 4.85 -38.15
CA PHE A 342 -16.20 4.23 -37.06
C PHE A 342 -17.57 4.89 -36.83
N GLN A 343 -17.62 6.22 -36.79
CA GLN A 343 -18.86 6.98 -36.69
C GLN A 343 -19.80 6.70 -37.86
N GLU A 344 -19.29 6.73 -39.10
CA GLU A 344 -20.09 6.45 -40.30
C GLU A 344 -20.67 5.03 -40.26
N TYR A 345 -19.84 4.03 -39.98
CA TYR A 345 -20.24 2.62 -39.92
C TYR A 345 -21.27 2.37 -38.81
N ALA A 346 -21.07 2.96 -37.64
CA ALA A 346 -22.00 2.86 -36.51
C ALA A 346 -23.37 3.46 -36.84
N LEU A 347 -23.38 4.68 -37.39
CA LEU A 347 -24.60 5.38 -37.78
C LEU A 347 -25.34 4.60 -38.87
N ARG A 348 -24.61 4.11 -39.88
CA ARG A 348 -25.17 3.29 -40.96
C ARG A 348 -25.75 1.98 -40.45
N ALA A 349 -25.03 1.25 -39.61
CA ALA A 349 -25.50 -0.02 -39.04
C ALA A 349 -26.81 0.16 -38.25
N ILE A 350 -26.86 1.14 -37.35
CA ILE A 350 -28.06 1.44 -36.54
C ILE A 350 -29.22 1.92 -37.42
N ASN A 351 -28.97 2.88 -38.32
CA ASN A 351 -30.02 3.44 -39.16
C ASN A 351 -30.55 2.44 -40.20
N THR A 352 -29.75 1.47 -40.67
CA THR A 352 -30.24 0.36 -41.50
C THR A 352 -31.36 -0.40 -40.79
N TRP A 353 -31.13 -0.84 -39.55
CA TRP A 353 -32.15 -1.55 -38.77
C TRP A 353 -33.36 -0.68 -38.44
N ARG A 354 -33.14 0.61 -38.10
CA ARG A 354 -34.23 1.56 -37.82
C ARG A 354 -35.11 1.79 -39.05
N ASN A 355 -34.54 1.91 -40.24
CA ASN A 355 -35.27 2.11 -41.49
C ASN A 355 -36.01 0.85 -41.98
N SER A 356 -35.45 -0.33 -41.76
CA SER A 356 -36.09 -1.59 -42.19
C SER A 356 -37.16 -2.08 -41.23
N GLY A 357 -37.08 -1.67 -39.95
CA GLY A 357 -37.72 -2.39 -38.87
C GLY A 357 -37.02 -3.70 -38.56
N CYS A 358 -37.45 -4.39 -37.52
CA CYS A 358 -36.85 -5.66 -37.09
C CYS A 358 -37.85 -6.55 -36.34
N GLN A 359 -37.44 -7.79 -36.08
CA GLN A 359 -38.12 -8.70 -35.17
C GLN A 359 -37.27 -8.83 -33.90
N CYS A 360 -37.76 -8.29 -32.79
CA CYS A 360 -37.09 -8.41 -31.50
C CYS A 360 -37.67 -9.60 -30.73
N ASP A 361 -36.82 -10.45 -30.15
CA ASP A 361 -37.27 -11.47 -29.20
C ASP A 361 -37.01 -11.00 -27.76
N THR A 362 -38.03 -10.45 -27.10
CA THR A 362 -37.99 -10.05 -25.68
C THR A 362 -38.53 -11.16 -24.75
N GLY A 363 -38.54 -12.41 -25.22
CA GLY A 363 -39.33 -13.52 -24.69
C GLY A 363 -40.67 -13.70 -25.38
N ARG A 364 -41.03 -12.73 -26.22
CA ARG A 364 -42.04 -12.82 -27.27
C ARG A 364 -41.47 -12.15 -28.51
N VAL A 365 -41.61 -12.79 -29.67
CA VAL A 365 -41.21 -12.18 -30.93
C VAL A 365 -42.17 -11.04 -31.25
N ILE A 366 -41.68 -9.81 -31.17
CA ILE A 366 -42.40 -8.60 -31.54
C ILE A 366 -41.82 -8.03 -32.82
N ARG A 367 -42.70 -7.65 -33.75
CA ARG A 367 -42.30 -6.98 -34.99
C ARG A 367 -42.36 -5.48 -34.78
N LEU A 368 -41.21 -4.82 -34.81
CA LEU A 368 -41.10 -3.37 -34.74
C LEU A 368 -41.09 -2.79 -36.16
N ARG A 369 -41.88 -1.74 -36.37
CA ARG A 369 -41.98 -1.04 -37.65
C ARG A 369 -40.75 -0.16 -37.87
N PRO A 370 -40.47 0.23 -39.13
CA PRO A 370 -39.54 1.31 -39.41
C PRO A 370 -39.78 2.55 -38.55
N VAL A 371 -38.70 3.17 -38.08
CA VAL A 371 -38.70 4.44 -37.33
C VAL A 371 -37.69 5.41 -37.95
N TYR A 372 -37.77 6.70 -37.58
CA TYR A 372 -36.88 7.73 -38.12
C TYR A 372 -35.41 7.43 -37.81
N GLN A 373 -34.52 7.88 -38.70
CA GLN A 373 -33.08 7.82 -38.47
C GLN A 373 -32.69 8.70 -37.29
N VAL A 374 -31.58 8.36 -36.66
CA VAL A 374 -30.93 9.20 -35.65
C VAL A 374 -29.70 9.88 -36.24
N ASP A 375 -29.35 11.04 -35.69
CA ASP A 375 -28.13 11.78 -35.97
C ASP A 375 -27.03 11.46 -34.93
N TRP A 376 -25.78 11.70 -35.28
CA TRP A 376 -24.66 11.48 -34.37
C TRP A 376 -24.45 12.68 -33.43
N ASP A 377 -24.29 12.41 -32.13
CA ASP A 377 -23.98 13.40 -31.10
C ASP A 377 -22.64 13.08 -30.42
N THR A 378 -21.74 14.06 -30.44
CA THR A 378 -20.38 13.92 -29.88
C THR A 378 -20.35 13.89 -28.35
N THR A 379 -21.35 14.50 -27.69
CA THR A 379 -21.46 14.47 -26.23
C THR A 379 -21.93 13.10 -25.76
N LEU A 380 -22.95 12.52 -26.39
CA LEU A 380 -23.37 11.14 -26.14
C LEU A 380 -22.23 10.16 -26.40
N THR A 381 -21.45 10.36 -27.46
CA THR A 381 -20.27 9.53 -27.76
C THR A 381 -19.23 9.59 -26.64
N ARG A 382 -18.92 10.78 -26.12
CA ARG A 382 -17.98 10.95 -25.00
C ARG A 382 -18.49 10.32 -23.71
N LEU A 383 -19.79 10.45 -23.42
CA LEU A 383 -20.41 9.79 -22.26
C LEU A 383 -20.38 8.27 -22.40
N ALA A 384 -20.66 7.75 -23.60
CA ALA A 384 -20.57 6.34 -23.91
C ALA A 384 -19.13 5.82 -23.73
N GLN A 385 -18.14 6.58 -24.22
CA GLN A 385 -16.72 6.23 -24.09
C GLN A 385 -16.30 6.17 -22.62
N SER A 386 -16.69 7.15 -21.81
CA SER A 386 -16.40 7.18 -20.38
C SER A 386 -17.00 5.98 -19.64
N HIS A 387 -18.25 5.60 -19.98
CA HIS A 387 -18.90 4.45 -19.35
C HIS A 387 -18.29 3.12 -19.80
N ALA A 388 -17.92 3.00 -21.08
CA ALA A 388 -17.19 1.84 -21.60
C ALA A 388 -15.83 1.65 -20.91
N GLU A 389 -15.08 2.74 -20.72
CA GLU A 389 -13.81 2.77 -19.98
C GLU A 389 -14.00 2.28 -18.54
N SER A 390 -15.03 2.78 -17.84
CA SER A 390 -15.34 2.36 -16.47
C SER A 390 -15.73 0.88 -16.38
N MET A 391 -16.61 0.41 -17.27
CA MET A 391 -17.00 -1.00 -17.36
C MET A 391 -15.81 -1.93 -17.63
N PHE A 392 -14.89 -1.51 -18.48
CA PHE A 392 -13.70 -2.29 -18.79
C PHE A 392 -12.76 -2.35 -17.59
N ALA A 393 -12.39 -1.21 -17.02
CA ALA A 393 -11.49 -1.11 -15.87
C ALA A 393 -12.00 -1.85 -14.62
N ASN A 394 -13.32 -1.91 -14.41
CA ASN A 394 -13.91 -2.50 -13.21
C ASN A 394 -14.65 -3.81 -13.48
N ASN A 395 -14.48 -4.39 -14.68
CA ASN A 395 -15.05 -5.68 -15.09
C ASN A 395 -16.55 -5.83 -14.77
N PHE A 396 -17.36 -4.84 -15.13
CA PHE A 396 -18.82 -4.93 -15.02
C PHE A 396 -19.50 -4.65 -16.36
N THR A 397 -20.80 -4.97 -16.46
CA THR A 397 -21.63 -4.62 -17.62
C THR A 397 -23.03 -4.30 -17.11
N ASN A 398 -23.24 -3.03 -16.78
CA ASN A 398 -24.46 -2.54 -16.16
C ASN A 398 -24.72 -1.09 -16.62
N ASN A 399 -25.99 -0.70 -16.69
CA ASN A 399 -26.39 0.66 -17.02
C ASN A 399 -26.05 1.64 -15.88
N ILE A 400 -25.98 1.15 -14.65
CA ILE A 400 -25.50 1.90 -13.49
C ILE A 400 -24.00 1.68 -13.36
N ASP A 401 -23.23 2.77 -13.30
CA ASP A 401 -21.79 2.68 -13.07
C ASP A 401 -21.52 2.17 -11.65
N ALA A 402 -20.77 1.06 -11.54
CA ALA A 402 -20.52 0.41 -10.25
C ALA A 402 -19.59 1.22 -9.32
N VAL A 403 -18.88 2.21 -9.85
CA VAL A 403 -17.93 3.06 -9.12
C VAL A 403 -18.59 4.37 -8.70
N THR A 404 -19.29 5.04 -9.62
CA THR A 404 -19.91 6.36 -9.33
C THR A 404 -21.36 6.24 -8.86
N GLY A 405 -22.03 5.13 -9.15
CA GLY A 405 -23.47 4.96 -8.90
C GLY A 405 -24.36 5.69 -9.91
N GLU A 406 -23.78 6.36 -10.89
CA GLU A 406 -24.51 7.15 -11.89
C GLU A 406 -25.26 6.23 -12.86
N ASN A 407 -26.51 6.58 -13.15
CA ASN A 407 -27.28 6.00 -14.26
C ASN A 407 -27.10 6.84 -15.56
N PRO A 408 -27.64 6.42 -16.71
CA PRO A 408 -27.47 7.16 -17.97
C PRO A 408 -27.99 8.61 -17.92
N TRP A 409 -29.06 8.84 -17.16
CA TRP A 409 -29.66 10.17 -17.00
C TRP A 409 -28.76 11.10 -16.20
N ASP A 410 -28.14 10.61 -15.13
CA ASP A 410 -27.18 11.38 -14.32
C ASP A 410 -25.98 11.81 -15.16
N ARG A 411 -25.43 10.88 -15.96
CA ARG A 411 -24.33 11.16 -16.89
C ARG A 411 -24.69 12.26 -17.88
N VAL A 412 -25.87 12.22 -18.48
CA VAL A 412 -26.34 13.25 -19.41
C VAL A 412 -26.58 14.60 -18.72
N ASN A 413 -27.13 14.59 -17.51
CA ASN A 413 -27.39 15.80 -16.72
C ASN A 413 -26.12 16.55 -16.28
N SER A 414 -24.97 15.88 -16.30
CA SER A 414 -23.67 16.51 -16.06
C SER A 414 -23.19 17.38 -17.25
N THR A 415 -23.90 17.35 -18.38
CA THR A 415 -23.53 18.02 -19.63
C THR A 415 -24.49 19.16 -20.02
N HIS A 416 -24.25 19.80 -21.16
CA HIS A 416 -25.15 20.82 -21.71
C HIS A 416 -26.53 20.26 -22.12
N LEU A 417 -26.65 18.94 -22.30
CA LEU A 417 -27.91 18.28 -22.66
C LEU A 417 -28.94 18.26 -21.51
N ARG A 418 -28.57 18.70 -20.30
CA ARG A 418 -29.50 18.86 -19.15
C ARG A 418 -30.60 19.90 -19.37
N GLY A 419 -30.46 20.73 -20.40
CA GLY A 419 -31.25 21.94 -20.60
C GLY A 419 -30.36 23.16 -20.46
N GLN A 420 -29.88 23.66 -21.59
CA GLN A 420 -29.15 24.92 -21.66
C GLN A 420 -29.84 25.87 -22.62
N THR A 421 -29.97 27.12 -22.18
CA THR A 421 -30.39 28.24 -23.01
C THR A 421 -29.13 28.95 -23.52
N VAL A 422 -28.98 29.06 -24.84
CA VAL A 422 -27.88 29.79 -25.48
C VAL A 422 -28.45 30.99 -26.22
N GLU A 423 -28.10 32.19 -25.75
CA GLU A 423 -28.45 33.41 -26.47
C GLU A 423 -27.46 33.68 -27.61
N THR A 424 -27.99 33.98 -28.79
CA THR A 424 -27.22 34.36 -29.97
C THR A 424 -27.81 35.62 -30.59
N LEU A 425 -27.12 36.19 -31.60
CA LEU A 425 -27.63 37.32 -32.36
C LEU A 425 -28.92 36.98 -33.14
N SER A 426 -29.12 35.71 -33.53
CA SER A 426 -30.28 35.25 -34.30
C SER A 426 -31.46 34.77 -33.45
N GLY A 427 -31.29 34.63 -32.14
CA GLY A 427 -32.33 34.15 -31.23
C GLY A 427 -31.79 33.41 -30.02
N THR A 428 -32.71 32.83 -29.24
CA THR A 428 -32.41 32.01 -28.08
C THR A 428 -32.59 30.53 -28.44
N TYR A 429 -31.52 29.74 -28.36
CA TYR A 429 -31.55 28.29 -28.57
C TYR A 429 -31.77 27.58 -27.23
N TYR A 430 -32.69 26.62 -27.19
CA TYR A 430 -32.91 25.76 -26.04
C TYR A 430 -32.64 24.31 -26.42
N ILE A 431 -31.59 23.72 -25.83
CA ILE A 431 -31.18 22.34 -26.10
C ILE A 431 -31.39 21.51 -24.83
N LYS A 432 -32.18 20.45 -24.92
CA LYS A 432 -32.42 19.51 -23.82
C LYS A 432 -32.70 18.08 -24.29
N ALA A 433 -32.12 17.10 -23.60
CA ALA A 433 -32.53 15.71 -23.71
C ALA A 433 -33.81 15.45 -22.89
N LEU A 434 -34.85 14.90 -23.54
CA LEU A 434 -36.14 14.56 -22.91
C LEU A 434 -36.25 13.08 -22.55
N GLN A 435 -35.53 12.22 -23.25
CA GLN A 435 -35.53 10.78 -23.05
C GLN A 435 -34.13 10.24 -23.36
N ILE A 436 -33.65 9.30 -22.55
CA ILE A 436 -32.34 8.65 -22.75
C ILE A 436 -32.52 7.14 -22.82
N GLY A 437 -31.87 6.52 -23.80
CA GLY A 437 -31.74 5.07 -23.93
C GLY A 437 -30.28 4.67 -23.83
N GLU A 438 -29.99 3.56 -23.17
CA GLU A 438 -28.65 2.98 -23.16
C GLU A 438 -28.70 1.49 -23.49
N VAL A 439 -27.82 1.10 -24.41
CA VAL A 439 -27.64 -0.25 -24.92
C VAL A 439 -26.17 -0.63 -24.68
N LEU A 440 -25.97 -1.81 -24.11
CA LEU A 440 -24.65 -2.30 -23.72
C LEU A 440 -24.30 -3.56 -24.51
N GLY A 441 -23.04 -3.68 -24.91
CA GLY A 441 -22.46 -4.85 -25.55
C GLY A 441 -21.15 -5.25 -24.88
N HIS A 442 -20.80 -6.53 -24.97
CA HIS A 442 -19.51 -7.02 -24.52
C HIS A 442 -19.03 -8.21 -25.36
N GLY A 443 -17.73 -8.51 -25.32
CA GLY A 443 -17.14 -9.68 -25.99
C GLY A 443 -16.66 -9.43 -27.42
N PHE A 444 -16.87 -8.23 -27.95
CA PHE A 444 -16.34 -7.77 -29.23
C PHE A 444 -15.23 -6.76 -28.96
N ALA A 445 -14.02 -6.98 -29.46
CA ALA A 445 -12.89 -6.08 -29.26
C ALA A 445 -12.34 -5.63 -30.61
N LEU A 446 -11.88 -4.37 -30.68
CA LEU A 446 -11.14 -3.89 -31.85
C LEU A 446 -9.85 -4.71 -32.03
N GLY A 447 -9.03 -4.84 -30.98
CA GLY A 447 -7.95 -5.83 -30.92
C GLY A 447 -6.95 -5.71 -32.07
N SER A 448 -6.91 -6.70 -32.97
CA SER A 448 -6.02 -6.74 -34.16
C SER A 448 -6.63 -6.11 -35.42
N THR A 449 -7.80 -5.48 -35.31
CA THR A 449 -8.61 -4.95 -36.41
C THR A 449 -8.14 -3.55 -36.79
N TYR A 450 -7.06 -3.42 -37.56
CA TYR A 450 -6.53 -2.11 -37.99
C TYR A 450 -7.08 -1.64 -39.34
N GLU A 451 -7.65 -2.55 -40.14
CA GLU A 451 -8.22 -2.21 -41.45
C GLU A 451 -9.65 -1.68 -41.29
N LEU A 452 -9.98 -0.59 -41.99
CA LEU A 452 -11.29 0.06 -41.88
C LEU A 452 -12.45 -0.89 -42.26
N ALA A 453 -12.23 -1.82 -43.18
CA ALA A 453 -13.23 -2.82 -43.58
C ALA A 453 -13.55 -3.81 -42.45
N ASP A 454 -12.54 -4.16 -41.65
CA ASP A 454 -12.74 -5.06 -40.51
C ASP A 454 -13.46 -4.32 -39.37
N ILE A 455 -13.23 -3.00 -39.20
CA ILE A 455 -14.00 -2.15 -38.26
C ILE A 455 -15.48 -2.09 -38.65
N ASP A 456 -15.81 -1.92 -39.93
CA ASP A 456 -17.21 -1.95 -40.40
C ASP A 456 -17.87 -3.28 -40.07
N THR A 457 -17.19 -4.39 -40.39
CA THR A 457 -17.68 -5.75 -40.10
C THR A 457 -17.95 -5.93 -38.61
N LEU A 458 -16.99 -5.55 -37.75
CA LEU A 458 -17.13 -5.64 -36.30
C LEU A 458 -18.32 -4.81 -35.78
N VAL A 459 -18.50 -3.59 -36.30
CA VAL A 459 -19.64 -2.74 -35.92
C VAL A 459 -20.97 -3.38 -36.34
N GLN A 460 -21.05 -3.96 -37.54
CA GLN A 460 -22.25 -4.69 -37.98
C GLN A 460 -22.55 -5.87 -37.04
N GLU A 461 -21.55 -6.68 -36.70
CA GLU A 461 -21.70 -7.83 -35.80
C GLU A 461 -22.19 -7.42 -34.41
N VAL A 462 -21.63 -6.36 -33.84
CA VAL A 462 -22.07 -5.82 -32.54
C VAL A 462 -23.53 -5.37 -32.60
N VAL A 463 -23.89 -4.57 -33.61
CA VAL A 463 -25.26 -4.06 -33.76
C VAL A 463 -26.24 -5.21 -34.02
N GLU A 464 -25.89 -6.15 -34.89
CA GLU A 464 -26.69 -7.35 -35.14
C GLU A 464 -26.89 -8.16 -33.86
N SER A 465 -25.85 -8.32 -33.04
CA SER A 465 -25.97 -9.01 -31.74
C SER A 465 -27.00 -8.33 -30.84
N TRP A 466 -27.08 -7.00 -30.81
CA TRP A 466 -28.07 -6.27 -30.02
C TRP A 466 -29.50 -6.46 -30.51
N ILE A 467 -29.68 -6.62 -31.82
CA ILE A 467 -30.98 -6.83 -32.45
C ILE A 467 -31.46 -8.27 -32.27
N THR A 468 -30.57 -9.23 -32.49
CA THR A 468 -30.92 -10.65 -32.62
C THR A 468 -30.79 -11.45 -31.32
N THR A 469 -30.13 -10.91 -30.29
CA THR A 469 -30.00 -11.62 -29.01
C THR A 469 -31.35 -11.85 -28.36
N ARG A 470 -31.64 -13.12 -28.08
CA ARG A 470 -32.86 -13.56 -27.42
C ARG A 470 -32.99 -13.00 -26.01
N PHE A 471 -34.21 -12.60 -25.63
CA PHE A 471 -34.54 -11.97 -24.35
C PHE A 471 -33.86 -10.61 -24.11
N SER A 472 -33.21 -10.04 -25.11
CA SER A 472 -32.55 -8.74 -24.99
C SER A 472 -33.56 -7.60 -25.02
N GLN A 473 -33.37 -6.62 -24.14
CA GLN A 473 -34.09 -5.34 -24.19
C GLN A 473 -33.40 -4.31 -25.10
N ASN A 474 -32.27 -4.66 -25.74
CA ASN A 474 -31.53 -3.74 -26.60
C ASN A 474 -32.30 -3.44 -27.89
N CYS A 475 -32.88 -4.45 -28.53
CA CYS A 475 -33.61 -4.31 -29.78
C CYS A 475 -34.79 -3.31 -29.69
N PRO A 476 -35.70 -3.38 -28.69
CA PRO A 476 -36.73 -2.36 -28.51
C PRO A 476 -36.18 -0.97 -28.26
N LYS A 477 -35.09 -0.82 -27.49
CA LYS A 477 -34.46 0.48 -27.22
C LYS A 477 -33.89 1.11 -28.49
N ILE A 478 -33.19 0.33 -29.33
CA ILE A 478 -32.67 0.81 -30.62
C ILE A 478 -33.80 1.29 -31.53
N MET A 479 -34.99 0.70 -31.41
CA MET A 479 -36.15 0.99 -32.25
C MET A 479 -37.14 2.00 -31.63
N THR A 480 -36.80 2.64 -30.52
CA THR A 480 -37.62 3.73 -29.94
C THR A 480 -37.70 4.89 -30.94
N ALA A 481 -38.92 5.27 -31.30
CA ALA A 481 -39.18 6.23 -32.38
C ALA A 481 -38.83 7.67 -32.00
N GLU A 482 -38.87 7.99 -30.71
CA GLU A 482 -38.65 9.32 -30.14
C GLU A 482 -37.18 9.72 -30.13
N PHE A 483 -36.26 8.75 -30.19
CA PHE A 483 -34.83 9.06 -30.24
C PHE A 483 -34.48 9.75 -31.56
N SER A 484 -33.81 10.89 -31.45
CA SER A 484 -33.34 11.71 -32.57
C SER A 484 -31.81 11.68 -32.71
N HIS A 485 -31.08 11.39 -31.63
CA HIS A 485 -29.62 11.40 -31.63
C HIS A 485 -29.06 10.13 -30.98
N MET A 486 -27.84 9.77 -31.37
CA MET A 486 -27.07 8.68 -30.79
C MET A 486 -25.59 9.02 -30.60
N GLY A 487 -24.93 8.32 -29.69
CA GLY A 487 -23.47 8.23 -29.63
C GLY A 487 -23.07 6.81 -29.29
N LEU A 488 -22.06 6.30 -30.00
CA LEU A 488 -21.54 4.94 -29.80
C LEU A 488 -20.06 5.02 -29.44
N ALA A 489 -19.64 4.20 -28.47
CA ALA A 489 -18.23 4.07 -28.12
C ALA A 489 -17.87 2.64 -27.71
N VAL A 490 -16.59 2.34 -27.78
CA VAL A 490 -15.99 1.08 -27.35
C VAL A 490 -14.74 1.34 -26.52
N TYR A 491 -14.52 0.54 -25.47
CA TYR A 491 -13.26 0.45 -24.77
C TYR A 491 -12.91 -1.00 -24.43
N GLY A 492 -11.83 -1.51 -25.03
CA GLY A 492 -11.46 -2.91 -24.96
C GLY A 492 -12.56 -3.78 -25.56
N ASP A 493 -13.22 -4.60 -24.72
CA ASP A 493 -14.33 -5.45 -25.12
C ASP A 493 -15.71 -4.90 -24.73
N LYS A 494 -15.81 -3.65 -24.27
CA LYS A 494 -17.06 -3.04 -23.76
C LYS A 494 -17.60 -2.01 -24.74
N TRP A 495 -18.87 -2.16 -25.12
CA TRP A 495 -19.56 -1.28 -26.05
C TRP A 495 -20.72 -0.58 -25.35
N VAL A 496 -20.85 0.73 -25.59
CA VAL A 496 -21.94 1.55 -25.06
C VAL A 496 -22.54 2.35 -26.20
N LEU A 497 -23.84 2.17 -26.40
CA LEU A 497 -24.67 2.98 -27.28
C LEU A 497 -25.64 3.80 -26.43
N LEU A 498 -25.53 5.12 -26.53
CA LEU A 498 -26.46 6.07 -25.93
C LEU A 498 -27.36 6.65 -27.01
N PHE A 499 -28.65 6.72 -26.71
CA PHE A 499 -29.64 7.45 -27.48
C PHE A 499 -30.22 8.59 -26.67
N ALA A 500 -30.61 9.67 -27.35
CA ALA A 500 -31.37 10.75 -26.76
C ALA A 500 -32.47 11.26 -27.69
N GLN A 501 -33.60 11.66 -27.09
CA GLN A 501 -34.52 12.59 -27.73
C GLN A 501 -34.06 14.00 -27.39
N ILE A 502 -33.30 14.63 -28.29
CA ILE A 502 -32.86 16.02 -28.13
C ILE A 502 -33.88 16.94 -28.78
N HIS A 503 -34.42 17.87 -28.00
CA HIS A 503 -35.20 19.01 -28.51
C HIS A 503 -34.28 20.21 -28.66
N ASP A 504 -34.24 20.75 -29.86
CA ASP A 504 -33.60 22.03 -30.18
C ASP A 504 -34.69 23.01 -30.62
N ILE A 505 -34.92 24.04 -29.81
CA ILE A 505 -35.91 25.09 -30.07
C ILE A 505 -35.19 26.42 -30.29
N THR A 506 -35.30 26.96 -31.50
CA THR A 506 -34.85 28.32 -31.81
C THR A 506 -35.99 29.31 -31.58
N ILE A 507 -35.85 30.18 -30.58
CA ILE A 507 -36.75 31.30 -30.33
C ILE A 507 -36.16 32.53 -31.02
N SER A 508 -36.66 32.87 -32.21
CA SER A 508 -36.25 34.08 -32.94
C SER A 508 -36.60 35.35 -32.17
N ARG A 509 -35.67 36.30 -32.05
CA ARG A 509 -35.99 37.65 -31.57
C ARG A 509 -36.85 38.34 -32.63
N LYS A 510 -38.09 38.67 -32.28
CA LYS A 510 -39.01 39.44 -33.13
C LYS A 510 -38.53 40.87 -33.32
#